data_AF-A0A1B6JPC2-F1
#
_entry.id   AF-A0A1B6JPC2-F1
#
_cell.length_a   1.000
_cell.length_b   1.000
_cell.length_c   1.000
_cell.angle_alpha   90.00
_cell.angle_beta   90.00
_cell.angle_gamma   90.00
#
_symmetry.space_group_name_H-M   'P 1'
#
loop_
_entity.id
_entity.type
_entity.pdbx_description
1 polymer ?
#
loop_
_entity_poly.entity_id
_entity_poly.type
_entity_poly.pdbx_seq_one_letter_code
_entity_poly.pdbx_strand_id
1 'polypeptide(L)'
;VFPHPLYKPERLAGDDIALLMVQHPFIINEYVQPIQVFDSIWPVEDGQPAKIICSVLGYGNIDYTKYDSKLKVRRVQATHSDLCSCTRRNQWMSLVCLDPMDDVGLCSVDGGAPLVYEKKLIGINHMLMVKSNCTEILEPNEICGDYSVVSYFLYMCPYLDWIKSFVVTVPEQPQYCNSSP
;
A
#
# COMPACT_ATOMS: atom_id res chain seq x y z
N VAL A 1 8.29 -9.84 -16.00
CA VAL A 1 8.12 -8.78 -14.98
C VAL A 1 8.21 -7.45 -15.70
N PHE A 2 7.28 -6.54 -15.44
CA PHE A 2 7.24 -5.20 -16.03
C PHE A 2 7.30 -4.17 -14.89
N PRO A 3 8.50 -3.75 -14.44
CA PRO A 3 8.62 -2.68 -13.46
C PRO A 3 8.13 -1.36 -14.06
N HIS A 4 7.64 -0.45 -13.21
CA HIS A 4 7.26 0.88 -13.66
C HIS A 4 8.48 1.59 -14.30
N PRO A 5 8.34 2.28 -15.45
CA PRO A 5 9.47 2.92 -16.13
C PRO A 5 10.18 3.99 -15.30
N LEU A 6 9.49 4.59 -14.32
CA LEU A 6 10.04 5.62 -13.43
C LEU A 6 10.59 5.06 -12.11
N TYR A 7 10.62 3.73 -11.96
CA TYR A 7 11.11 3.07 -10.76
C TYR A 7 12.51 3.57 -10.34
N LYS A 8 12.64 3.91 -9.06
CA LYS A 8 13.88 4.33 -8.40
C LYS A 8 14.11 3.43 -7.19
N PRO A 9 15.14 2.58 -7.21
CA PRO A 9 15.40 1.65 -6.11
C PRO A 9 15.70 2.42 -4.82
N GLU A 10 15.31 1.82 -3.70
CA GLU A 10 15.61 2.31 -2.33
C GLU A 10 15.14 3.75 -2.08
N ARG A 11 14.12 4.20 -2.83
CA ARG A 11 13.57 5.56 -2.71
C ARG A 11 12.11 5.52 -2.30
N LEU A 12 11.80 6.18 -1.18
CA LEU A 12 10.42 6.45 -0.78
C LEU A 12 9.68 7.23 -1.89
N ALA A 13 8.51 6.72 -2.29
CA ALA A 13 7.73 7.19 -3.43
C ALA A 13 8.49 7.09 -4.76
N GLY A 14 9.35 6.07 -4.90
CA GLY A 14 10.18 5.82 -6.07
C GLY A 14 9.51 4.98 -7.14
N ASP A 15 8.18 5.06 -7.31
CA ASP A 15 7.44 4.26 -8.31
C ASP A 15 7.73 2.75 -8.22
N ASP A 16 7.82 2.24 -6.99
CA ASP A 16 8.14 0.85 -6.62
C ASP A 16 6.97 -0.11 -6.85
N ILE A 17 6.57 -0.23 -8.10
CA ILE A 17 5.47 -1.09 -8.55
C ILE A 17 5.89 -1.84 -9.81
N ALA A 18 5.46 -3.10 -9.91
CA ALA A 18 5.69 -3.94 -11.07
C ALA A 18 4.48 -4.81 -11.39
N LEU A 19 4.29 -5.12 -12.67
CA LEU A 19 3.32 -6.11 -13.12
C LEU A 19 3.99 -7.45 -13.42
N LEU A 20 3.34 -8.53 -12.97
CA LEU A 20 3.76 -9.90 -13.23
C LEU A 20 2.78 -10.54 -14.21
N MET A 21 3.25 -10.83 -15.42
CA MET A 21 2.49 -11.63 -16.38
C MET A 21 2.74 -13.10 -16.10
N VAL A 22 1.70 -13.82 -15.73
CA VAL A 22 1.75 -15.28 -15.52
C VAL A 22 1.72 -16.01 -16.86
N GLN A 23 2.50 -17.09 -16.98
CA GLN A 23 2.58 -17.89 -18.20
C GLN A 23 1.28 -18.65 -18.47
N HIS A 24 0.61 -19.09 -17.41
CA HIS A 24 -0.66 -19.83 -17.47
C HIS A 24 -1.72 -19.08 -16.65
N PRO A 25 -2.93 -18.87 -17.19
CA PRO A 25 -4.01 -18.24 -16.43
C PRO A 25 -4.35 -19.02 -15.16
N PHE A 26 -4.72 -18.30 -14.10
CA PHE A 26 -5.26 -18.92 -12.90
C PHE A 26 -6.64 -19.52 -13.16
N ILE A 27 -6.94 -20.65 -12.50
CA ILE A 27 -8.29 -21.21 -12.49
C ILE A 27 -9.11 -20.43 -11.46
N ILE A 28 -10.06 -19.63 -11.94
CA ILE A 28 -10.94 -18.83 -11.10
C ILE A 28 -11.96 -19.73 -10.38
N ASN A 29 -12.04 -19.61 -9.06
CA ASN A 29 -12.91 -20.41 -8.19
C ASN A 29 -13.17 -19.66 -6.86
N GLU A 30 -13.87 -20.27 -5.90
CA GLU A 30 -14.20 -19.61 -4.62
C GLU A 30 -12.99 -19.14 -3.78
N TYR A 31 -11.79 -19.67 -4.04
CA TYR A 31 -10.54 -19.30 -3.35
C TYR A 31 -9.62 -18.40 -4.17
N VAL A 32 -9.82 -18.33 -5.50
CA VAL A 32 -8.99 -17.57 -6.43
C VAL A 32 -9.87 -16.64 -7.23
N GLN A 33 -9.81 -15.35 -6.88
CA GLN A 33 -10.59 -14.29 -7.53
C GLN A 33 -9.70 -13.05 -7.74
N PRO A 34 -9.88 -12.33 -8.86
CA PRO A 34 -9.23 -11.03 -9.03
C PRO A 34 -9.83 -10.01 -8.06
N ILE A 35 -9.00 -9.08 -7.59
CA ILE A 35 -9.46 -7.90 -6.86
C ILE A 35 -9.64 -6.73 -7.83
N GLN A 36 -10.72 -5.97 -7.68
CA GLN A 36 -10.89 -4.72 -8.43
C GLN A 36 -9.94 -3.65 -7.89
N VAL A 37 -9.45 -2.76 -8.75
CA VAL A 37 -8.66 -1.60 -8.30
C VAL A 37 -9.62 -0.46 -7.94
N PHE A 38 -9.26 0.34 -6.94
CA PHE A 38 -10.02 1.52 -6.57
C PHE A 38 -9.99 2.52 -7.73
N ASP A 39 -11.18 2.97 -8.14
CA ASP A 39 -11.47 3.69 -9.39
C ASP A 39 -11.86 5.15 -9.16
N SER A 40 -11.66 5.64 -7.94
CA SER A 40 -12.01 6.99 -7.51
C SER A 40 -10.80 7.66 -6.88
N ILE A 41 -10.91 8.98 -6.68
CA ILE A 41 -9.93 9.72 -5.88
C ILE A 41 -10.07 9.38 -4.40
N TRP A 42 -9.06 9.72 -3.61
CA TRP A 42 -9.07 9.49 -2.17
C TRP A 42 -10.29 10.17 -1.52
N PRO A 43 -11.03 9.50 -0.63
CA PRO A 43 -12.21 10.08 0.01
C PRO A 43 -11.88 11.39 0.75
N VAL A 44 -12.82 12.33 0.74
CA VAL A 44 -12.65 13.68 1.29
C VAL A 44 -13.71 13.94 2.35
N GLU A 45 -13.29 14.49 3.48
CA GLU A 45 -14.16 14.90 4.60
C GLU A 45 -13.76 16.32 5.01
N ASP A 46 -14.74 17.23 5.10
CA ASP A 46 -14.53 18.65 5.44
C ASP A 46 -13.44 19.37 4.61
N GLY A 47 -13.33 19.00 3.32
CA GLY A 47 -12.35 19.59 2.39
C GLY A 47 -10.92 19.10 2.62
N GLN A 48 -10.72 18.03 3.39
CA GLN A 48 -9.42 17.40 3.63
C GLN A 48 -9.45 15.90 3.26
N PRO A 49 -8.31 15.30 2.90
CA PRO A 49 -8.25 13.84 2.70
C PRO A 49 -8.72 13.10 3.96
N ALA A 50 -9.78 12.30 3.82
CA ALA A 50 -10.38 11.59 4.93
C ALA A 50 -9.45 10.51 5.47
N LYS A 51 -9.58 10.20 6.76
CA LYS A 51 -9.00 8.99 7.34
C LYS A 51 -9.97 7.83 7.07
N ILE A 52 -9.50 6.79 6.39
CA ILE A 52 -10.36 5.67 5.99
C ILE A 52 -9.92 4.37 6.64
N ILE A 53 -10.87 3.47 6.90
CA ILE A 53 -10.57 2.15 7.44
C ILE A 53 -10.32 1.18 6.28
N CYS A 54 -9.08 0.71 6.18
CA CYS A 54 -8.64 -0.29 5.21
C CYS A 54 -8.42 -1.64 5.88
N SER A 55 -8.23 -2.67 5.06
CA SER A 55 -7.72 -3.96 5.49
C SER A 55 -6.34 -4.21 4.90
N VAL A 56 -5.41 -4.68 5.73
CA VAL A 56 -4.13 -5.24 5.29
C VAL A 56 -4.14 -6.75 5.49
N LEU A 57 -3.45 -7.45 4.60
CA LEU A 57 -3.38 -8.91 4.58
C LEU A 57 -1.93 -9.33 4.46
N GLY A 58 -1.52 -10.33 5.24
CA GLY A 58 -0.14 -10.79 5.25
C GLY A 58 0.06 -12.07 6.04
N TYR A 59 1.23 -12.67 5.87
CA TYR A 59 1.67 -13.83 6.66
C TYR A 59 2.70 -13.42 7.72
N GLY A 60 3.08 -12.13 7.76
CA GLY A 60 3.94 -11.55 8.79
C GLY A 60 3.57 -12.01 10.19
N ASN A 61 4.58 -12.32 10.99
CA ASN A 61 4.40 -12.82 12.35
C ASN A 61 4.35 -11.65 13.33
N ILE A 62 3.35 -11.63 14.20
CA ILE A 62 3.22 -10.65 15.29
C ILE A 62 4.01 -11.13 16.53
N ASP A 63 4.15 -12.45 16.70
CA ASP A 63 4.69 -13.05 17.92
C ASP A 63 6.14 -13.57 17.75
N TYR A 64 6.80 -13.27 16.63
CA TYR A 64 8.20 -13.56 16.25
C TYR A 64 8.75 -14.98 16.51
N THR A 65 7.92 -15.93 16.95
CA THR A 65 8.39 -17.22 17.51
C THR A 65 8.09 -18.43 16.63
N LYS A 66 7.29 -18.32 15.56
CA LYS A 66 7.00 -19.40 14.60
C LYS A 66 6.59 -18.87 13.23
N TYR A 67 6.93 -19.58 12.15
CA TYR A 67 6.25 -19.43 10.86
C TYR A 67 4.74 -19.63 11.08
N ASP A 68 3.96 -18.55 10.96
CA ASP A 68 2.50 -18.65 11.02
C ASP A 68 1.98 -19.01 9.63
N SER A 69 1.38 -20.18 9.51
CA SER A 69 0.83 -20.69 8.26
C SER A 69 -0.54 -20.09 7.91
N LYS A 70 -1.11 -19.23 8.77
CA LYS A 70 -2.42 -18.63 8.57
C LYS A 70 -2.28 -17.19 8.07
N LEU A 71 -3.01 -16.89 7.00
CA LEU A 71 -3.16 -15.52 6.52
C LEU A 71 -3.85 -14.69 7.60
N LYS A 72 -3.26 -13.55 7.95
CA LYS A 72 -3.84 -12.59 8.88
C LYS A 72 -4.49 -11.47 8.10
N VAL A 73 -5.60 -10.98 8.65
CA VAL A 73 -6.27 -9.77 8.18
C VAL A 73 -6.38 -8.81 9.36
N ARG A 74 -6.08 -7.54 9.12
CA ARG A 74 -6.18 -6.48 10.12
C ARG A 74 -6.84 -5.26 9.53
N ARG A 75 -7.66 -4.59 10.35
CA ARG A 75 -8.21 -3.28 10.02
C ARG A 75 -7.21 -2.23 10.47
N VAL A 76 -6.95 -1.27 9.60
CA VAL A 76 -5.99 -0.19 9.82
C VAL A 76 -6.62 1.12 9.37
N GLN A 77 -6.28 2.21 10.05
CA GLN A 77 -6.61 3.54 9.58
C GLN A 77 -5.53 3.99 8.60
N ALA A 78 -5.95 4.43 7.41
CA ALA A 78 -5.07 4.90 6.36
C ALA A 78 -5.38 6.36 6.02
N THR A 79 -4.34 7.12 5.64
CA THR A 79 -4.48 8.49 5.16
C THR A 79 -3.58 8.73 3.96
N HIS A 80 -4.07 9.54 3.02
CA HIS A 80 -3.34 10.05 1.87
C HIS A 80 -3.21 11.57 2.03
N SER A 81 -2.24 12.00 2.83
CA SER A 81 -2.04 13.41 3.17
C SER A 81 -0.58 13.71 3.53
N ASP A 82 -0.26 15.00 3.62
CA ASP A 82 1.03 15.50 4.11
C ASP A 82 1.26 15.27 5.61
N LEU A 83 0.27 14.72 6.32
CA LEU A 83 0.37 14.31 7.72
C LEU A 83 1.20 13.02 7.90
N CYS A 84 1.52 12.33 6.81
CA CYS A 84 2.43 11.19 6.85
C CYS A 84 3.81 11.63 7.34
N SER A 85 4.22 11.14 8.52
CA SER A 85 5.55 11.35 9.10
C SER A 85 6.64 11.01 8.08
N CYS A 86 7.86 11.52 8.23
CA CYS A 86 9.02 11.16 7.40
C CYS A 86 8.88 11.35 5.87
N THR A 87 7.82 11.99 5.41
CA THR A 87 7.69 12.40 4.01
C THR A 87 8.31 13.78 3.79
N ARG A 88 9.00 13.94 2.66
CA ARG A 88 9.43 15.24 2.14
C ARG A 88 8.36 15.76 1.18
N ARG A 89 8.50 17.02 0.76
CA ARG A 89 7.62 17.71 -0.21
C ARG A 89 7.11 16.76 -1.32
N ASN A 90 5.84 16.87 -1.69
CA ASN A 90 5.15 16.12 -2.76
C ASN A 90 5.26 14.57 -2.73
N GLN A 91 6.08 13.94 -1.87
CA GLN A 91 6.17 12.48 -1.80
C GLN A 91 4.84 11.87 -1.34
N TRP A 92 4.12 12.56 -0.46
CA TRP A 92 2.82 12.14 0.04
C TRP A 92 1.77 11.95 -1.07
N MET A 93 1.90 12.64 -2.22
CA MET A 93 0.96 12.52 -3.36
C MET A 93 0.99 11.13 -4.02
N SER A 94 2.03 10.34 -3.77
CA SER A 94 2.14 8.96 -4.29
C SER A 94 2.05 7.93 -3.17
N LEU A 95 1.77 8.35 -1.94
CA LEU A 95 1.84 7.49 -0.76
C LEU A 95 0.52 7.50 0.02
N VAL A 96 0.24 6.36 0.62
CA VAL A 96 -0.71 6.22 1.72
C VAL A 96 0.10 5.79 2.93
N CYS A 97 -0.10 6.42 4.07
CA CYS A 97 0.48 5.93 5.33
C CYS A 97 -0.61 5.38 6.24
N LEU A 98 -0.22 4.39 7.04
CA LEU A 98 -1.05 3.90 8.13
C LEU A 98 -0.86 4.79 9.36
N ASP A 99 -1.98 5.17 9.96
CA ASP A 99 -2.01 5.77 11.27
C ASP A 99 -2.06 4.63 12.29
N PRO A 100 -1.07 4.47 13.19
CA PRO A 100 -1.11 3.42 14.20
C PRO A 100 -2.15 3.82 15.24
N MET A 101 -3.39 3.41 15.00
CA MET A 101 -4.44 3.47 16.02
C MET A 101 -4.29 2.35 17.04
N ASP A 102 -3.54 1.30 16.71
CA ASP A 102 -3.30 0.11 17.52
C ASP A 102 -1.89 -0.45 17.19
N ASP A 103 -1.35 -1.37 18.00
CA ASP A 103 -0.10 -2.13 17.74
C ASP A 103 -0.26 -3.10 16.54
N VAL A 104 -0.71 -2.55 15.41
CA VAL A 104 -1.20 -3.26 14.24
C VAL A 104 -0.64 -2.56 13.00
N GLY A 105 0.33 -3.21 12.38
CA GLY A 105 0.90 -2.80 11.10
C GLY A 105 1.44 -3.99 10.31
N LEU A 106 2.07 -3.71 9.17
CA LEU A 106 2.76 -4.72 8.37
C LEU A 106 4.22 -4.85 8.82
N CYS A 107 4.79 -6.04 8.61
CA CYS A 107 6.23 -6.25 8.68
C CYS A 107 6.88 -6.12 7.30
N SER A 108 8.22 -5.99 7.27
CA SER A 108 8.98 -5.91 6.01
C SER A 108 8.82 -7.17 5.14
N VAL A 109 8.55 -8.32 5.75
CA VAL A 109 8.25 -9.58 5.05
C VAL A 109 6.93 -9.56 4.26
N ASP A 110 6.08 -8.57 4.48
CA ASP A 110 4.84 -8.38 3.71
C ASP A 110 5.02 -7.32 2.59
N GLY A 111 6.26 -7.08 2.12
CA GLY A 111 6.54 -6.18 0.99
C GLY A 111 5.69 -6.52 -0.24
N GLY A 112 5.05 -5.52 -0.85
CA GLY A 112 4.11 -5.71 -1.96
C GLY A 112 2.69 -6.17 -1.55
N ALA A 113 2.39 -6.34 -0.26
CA ALA A 113 1.06 -6.71 0.21
C ALA A 113 -0.01 -5.66 -0.15
N PRO A 114 -1.27 -6.08 -0.38
CA PRO A 114 -2.35 -5.18 -0.74
C PRO A 114 -2.89 -4.40 0.46
N LEU A 115 -3.20 -3.12 0.24
CA LEU A 115 -4.12 -2.32 1.05
C LEU A 115 -5.49 -2.31 0.39
N VAL A 116 -6.51 -2.77 1.12
CA VAL A 116 -7.85 -2.98 0.59
C VAL A 116 -8.84 -2.02 1.26
N TYR A 117 -9.53 -1.22 0.45
CA TYR A 117 -10.62 -0.34 0.86
C TYR A 117 -11.89 -0.73 0.09
N GLU A 118 -13.00 -0.98 0.79
CA GLU A 118 -14.28 -1.36 0.16
C GLU A 118 -14.17 -2.54 -0.84
N LYS A 119 -13.36 -3.55 -0.52
CA LYS A 119 -13.05 -4.72 -1.38
C LYS A 119 -12.30 -4.37 -2.69
N LYS A 120 -11.75 -3.16 -2.80
CA LYS A 120 -10.91 -2.71 -3.91
C LYS A 120 -9.47 -2.47 -3.43
N LEU A 121 -8.50 -2.74 -4.30
CA LEU A 121 -7.09 -2.45 -4.08
C LEU A 121 -6.87 -0.94 -4.18
N ILE A 122 -6.42 -0.30 -3.09
CA ILE A 122 -6.16 1.14 -3.03
C ILE A 122 -4.66 1.46 -2.88
N GLY A 123 -3.87 0.50 -2.38
CA GLY A 123 -2.42 0.67 -2.24
C GLY A 123 -1.64 -0.64 -2.23
N ILE A 124 -0.34 -0.55 -2.44
CA ILE A 124 0.62 -1.68 -2.39
C ILE A 124 1.72 -1.35 -1.39
N ASN A 125 2.00 -2.25 -0.45
CA ASN A 125 2.99 -2.04 0.61
C ASN A 125 4.37 -1.77 0.01
N HIS A 126 5.02 -0.69 0.46
CA HIS A 126 6.25 -0.17 -0.12
C HIS A 126 7.40 -0.16 0.89
N MET A 127 7.27 0.62 1.96
CA MET A 127 8.38 0.85 2.91
C MET A 127 7.86 1.01 4.33
N LEU A 128 8.71 0.62 5.29
CA LEU A 128 8.51 0.85 6.71
C LEU A 128 9.58 1.82 7.21
N MET A 129 9.21 2.82 8.00
CA MET A 129 10.17 3.75 8.60
C MET A 129 9.94 3.94 10.09
N VAL A 130 11.05 4.10 10.82
CA VAL A 130 11.01 4.56 12.22
C VAL A 130 10.72 6.06 12.23
N LYS A 131 9.62 6.47 12.88
CA LYS A 131 9.15 7.87 12.90
C LYS A 131 10.14 8.85 13.51
N SER A 132 10.93 8.41 14.50
CA SER A 132 11.82 9.31 15.25
C SER A 132 13.05 9.77 14.47
N ASN A 133 13.52 8.97 13.52
CA ASN A 133 14.75 9.24 12.78
C ASN A 133 14.62 9.02 11.25
N CYS A 134 13.44 8.64 10.77
CA CYS A 134 13.14 8.39 9.36
C CYS A 134 14.10 7.39 8.70
N THR A 135 14.51 6.37 9.46
CA THR A 135 15.32 5.27 8.96
C THR A 135 14.42 4.14 8.49
N GLU A 136 14.72 3.60 7.30
CA GLU A 136 14.01 2.45 6.74
C GLU A 136 14.25 1.18 7.56
N ILE A 137 13.20 0.38 7.72
CA ILE A 137 13.25 -0.94 8.37
C ILE A 137 13.30 -2.01 7.27
N LEU A 138 14.50 -2.56 7.06
CA LEU A 138 14.75 -3.57 6.04
C LEU A 138 14.48 -5.00 6.55
N GLU A 139 14.90 -5.28 7.78
CA GLU A 139 14.76 -6.60 8.39
C GLU A 139 13.49 -6.68 9.25
N PRO A 140 12.81 -7.84 9.27
CA PRO A 140 11.72 -8.05 10.22
C PRO A 140 12.28 -8.00 11.64
N ASN A 141 12.03 -6.90 12.33
CA ASN A 141 12.48 -6.64 13.69
C ASN A 141 11.28 -6.59 14.64
N GLU A 142 11.54 -6.54 15.95
CA GLU A 142 10.51 -6.58 16.99
C GLU A 142 9.53 -5.36 16.98
N ILE A 143 9.77 -4.37 16.13
CA ILE A 143 8.99 -3.11 16.09
C ILE A 143 8.01 -3.01 14.92
N CYS A 144 7.79 -4.08 14.15
CA CYS A 144 6.72 -4.05 13.13
C CYS A 144 5.37 -3.77 13.78
N GLY A 145 4.59 -2.85 13.21
CA GLY A 145 3.29 -2.49 13.75
C GLY A 145 3.32 -1.73 15.08
N ASP A 146 4.50 -1.47 15.64
CA ASP A 146 4.68 -0.58 16.77
C ASP A 146 4.32 0.86 16.38
N TYR A 147 3.77 1.62 17.32
CA TYR A 147 3.36 3.01 17.11
C TYR A 147 4.50 3.95 16.66
N SER A 148 5.76 3.58 16.93
CA SER A 148 6.97 4.28 16.49
C SER A 148 7.32 4.03 15.02
N VAL A 149 6.61 3.13 14.34
CA VAL A 149 6.79 2.80 12.93
C VAL A 149 5.66 3.38 12.09
N VAL A 150 5.99 3.83 10.88
CA VAL A 150 5.02 4.17 9.84
C VAL A 150 5.16 3.19 8.68
N SER A 151 4.04 2.61 8.26
CA SER A 151 3.94 1.80 7.04
C SER A 151 3.46 2.66 5.89
N TYR A 152 4.21 2.66 4.79
CA TYR A 152 3.82 3.30 3.55
C TYR A 152 3.38 2.29 2.51
N PHE A 153 2.35 2.68 1.80
CA PHE A 153 1.88 2.03 0.59
C PHE A 153 2.01 3.01 -0.56
N LEU A 154 2.33 2.53 -1.76
CA LEU A 154 2.11 3.30 -2.97
C LEU A 154 0.61 3.46 -3.17
N TYR A 155 0.16 4.70 -3.36
CA TYR A 155 -1.22 4.98 -3.73
C TYR A 155 -1.47 4.54 -5.17
N MET A 156 -2.51 3.75 -5.43
CA MET A 156 -2.72 3.14 -6.76
C MET A 156 -3.20 4.11 -7.84
N CYS A 157 -3.91 5.17 -7.46
CA CYS A 157 -4.56 6.09 -8.41
C CYS A 157 -3.62 6.61 -9.50
N PRO A 158 -2.39 7.10 -9.20
CA PRO A 158 -1.48 7.65 -10.21
C PRO A 158 -0.89 6.61 -11.19
N TYR A 159 -1.14 5.32 -10.97
CA TYR A 159 -0.60 4.24 -11.77
C TYR A 159 -1.65 3.59 -12.68
N LEU A 160 -2.93 3.98 -12.58
CA LEU A 160 -4.03 3.27 -13.26
C LEU A 160 -3.89 3.26 -14.78
N ASP A 161 -3.51 4.38 -15.41
CA ASP A 161 -3.33 4.43 -16.86
C ASP A 161 -2.15 3.57 -17.33
N TRP A 162 -1.05 3.58 -16.57
CA TRP A 162 0.08 2.69 -16.84
C TRP A 162 -0.34 1.22 -16.74
N ILE A 163 -1.06 0.82 -15.68
CA ILE A 163 -1.54 -0.56 -15.54
C ILE A 163 -2.52 -0.92 -16.64
N LYS A 164 -3.45 -0.01 -16.99
CA LYS A 164 -4.45 -0.20 -18.05
C LYS A 164 -3.81 -0.48 -19.41
N SER A 165 -2.63 0.08 -19.69
CA SER A 165 -1.87 -0.22 -20.91
C SER A 165 -1.47 -1.69 -21.04
N PHE A 166 -1.44 -2.44 -19.95
CA PHE A 166 -1.22 -3.90 -19.91
C PHE A 166 -2.50 -4.68 -19.64
N VAL A 167 -3.40 -4.15 -18.80
CA VAL A 167 -4.61 -4.83 -18.30
C VAL A 167 -5.83 -3.96 -18.58
N VAL A 168 -6.44 -4.15 -19.75
CA VAL A 168 -7.53 -3.29 -20.27
C VAL A 168 -8.78 -3.18 -19.38
N THR A 169 -8.96 -4.12 -18.45
CA THR A 169 -10.07 -4.14 -17.49
C THR A 169 -9.87 -3.21 -16.30
N VAL A 170 -8.67 -2.64 -16.11
CA VAL A 170 -8.40 -1.65 -15.07
C VAL A 170 -9.07 -0.31 -15.44
N PRO A 171 -9.67 0.40 -14.47
CA PRO A 171 -10.28 1.71 -14.70
C PRO A 171 -9.27 2.72 -15.28
N GLU A 172 -9.78 3.78 -15.90
CA GLU A 172 -8.96 4.94 -16.26
C GLU A 172 -8.49 5.68 -15.01
N GLN A 173 -7.34 6.34 -15.10
CA GLN A 173 -6.85 7.19 -14.03
C GLN A 173 -7.77 8.42 -13.83
N PRO A 174 -8.30 8.64 -12.62
CA PRO A 174 -8.99 9.89 -12.30
C PRO A 174 -8.10 11.12 -12.50
N GLN A 175 -8.70 12.23 -12.94
CA GLN A 175 -7.99 13.49 -13.23
C GLN A 175 -7.20 14.06 -12.03
N TYR A 176 -7.61 13.74 -10.80
CA TYR A 176 -7.11 14.35 -9.56
C TYR A 176 -6.38 13.36 -8.63
N CYS A 177 -5.72 12.34 -9.18
CA CYS A 177 -4.94 11.39 -8.36
C CYS A 177 -3.75 12.00 -7.60
N ASN A 178 -3.14 13.07 -8.14
CA ASN A 178 -1.90 13.68 -7.60
C ASN A 178 -2.14 15.05 -6.97
N SER A 179 -3.39 15.39 -6.65
CA SER A 179 -3.77 16.69 -6.10
C SER A 179 -4.52 16.49 -4.80
N SER A 180 -4.23 17.31 -3.80
CA SER A 180 -5.23 17.56 -2.77
C SER A 180 -6.50 18.09 -3.45
N PRO A 181 -7.69 17.67 -3.00
CA PRO A 181 -8.95 18.30 -3.39
C PRO A 181 -8.90 19.83 -3.21
#